data_AF-A0A3C2A4C6-F1
#
_entry.id   AF-A0A3C2A4C6-F1
#
_cell.length_a   1.000
_cell.length_b   1.000
_cell.length_c   1.000
_cell.angle_alpha   90.00
_cell.angle_beta   90.00
_cell.angle_gamma   90.00
#
_symmetry.space_group_name_H-M   'P 1'
#
loop_
_entity.id
_entity.type
_entity.pdbx_description
1 polymer ?
#
loop_
_entity_poly.entity_id
_entity_poly.type
_entity_poly.pdbx_seq_one_letter_code
_entity_poly.pdbx_strand_id
1 'polypeptide(L)'
;MKKLIVAMLLLSATWVQAQDQPSKWAVRGYLKAMTTFLPAPNLDTLLTDHLIHHRLNVRWFPTDELTVVGELRTRVFYGDFYRGTPSYLENAADVYNDYLDLSVNIIDRQGMGVHSYLDRLYAEYVKDNWEIRAGRQRINWGQNLAWNPNDVFVAYSFFDFDYEERPGSDAVRVKYYTGISGSVEIASNVADTLANYVAAAMWKFNVKGYDVQVLGGYARQDVVAGLGWAG
;
A
#
# COMPACT_ATOMS: atom_id res chain seq x y z
N MET A 1 -25.65 -32.90 -0.22
CA MET A 1 -24.79 -32.72 -1.41
C MET A 1 -25.00 -31.32 -1.96
N LYS A 2 -24.20 -30.34 -1.52
CA LYS A 2 -24.27 -28.95 -1.98
C LYS A 2 -23.21 -28.76 -3.06
N LYS A 3 -23.63 -28.51 -4.30
CA LYS A 3 -22.74 -28.24 -5.43
C LYS A 3 -22.12 -26.85 -5.23
N LEU A 4 -20.82 -26.80 -4.95
CA LEU A 4 -20.06 -25.55 -5.04
C LEU A 4 -19.79 -25.29 -6.52
N ILE A 5 -20.37 -24.22 -7.04
CA ILE A 5 -20.08 -23.69 -8.36
C ILE A 5 -18.78 -22.89 -8.21
N VAL A 6 -17.67 -23.42 -8.72
CA VAL A 6 -16.45 -22.63 -8.97
C VAL A 6 -16.59 -22.08 -10.38
N ALA A 7 -17.10 -20.85 -10.49
CA ALA A 7 -17.05 -20.11 -11.74
C ALA A 7 -15.62 -19.57 -11.94
N MET A 8 -14.80 -20.32 -12.69
CA MET A 8 -13.56 -19.82 -13.26
C MET A 8 -13.89 -18.71 -14.26
N LEU A 9 -13.55 -17.47 -13.91
CA LEU A 9 -13.57 -16.32 -14.81
C LEU A 9 -12.46 -16.48 -15.87
N LEU A 10 -12.77 -17.22 -16.93
CA LEU A 10 -12.07 -17.15 -18.21
C LEU A 10 -12.63 -15.97 -19.02
N LEU A 11 -12.13 -14.76 -18.76
CA LEU A 11 -12.32 -13.60 -19.64
C LEU A 11 -11.13 -13.50 -20.60
N SER A 12 -11.07 -14.42 -21.56
CA SER A 12 -10.23 -14.30 -22.75
C SER A 12 -11.12 -14.15 -23.98
N ALA A 13 -11.67 -12.95 -24.14
CA ALA A 13 -12.29 -12.50 -25.38
C ALA A 13 -11.94 -11.01 -25.56
N THR A 14 -10.69 -10.74 -25.93
CA THR A 14 -10.29 -9.40 -26.37
C THR A 14 -10.91 -9.16 -27.74
N TRP A 15 -12.04 -8.45 -27.74
CA TRP A 15 -12.48 -7.69 -28.90
C TRP A 15 -11.45 -6.59 -29.12
N VAL A 16 -10.65 -6.72 -30.18
CA VAL A 16 -9.75 -5.66 -30.64
C VAL A 16 -10.63 -4.54 -31.19
N GLN A 17 -10.92 -3.55 -30.33
CA GLN A 17 -11.39 -2.24 -30.78
C GLN A 17 -10.16 -1.36 -30.99
N ALA A 18 -10.02 -0.83 -32.19
CA ALA A 18 -9.06 0.23 -32.48
C ALA A 18 -9.33 1.41 -31.53
N GLN A 19 -8.37 1.77 -30.67
CA GLN A 19 -8.51 2.84 -29.69
C GLN A 19 -7.97 4.15 -30.27
N ASP A 20 -8.83 4.93 -30.94
CA ASP A 20 -8.56 6.33 -31.28
C ASP A 20 -8.70 7.27 -30.06
N GLN A 21 -9.19 6.76 -28.92
CA GLN A 21 -9.28 7.50 -27.66
C GLN A 21 -8.46 6.80 -26.57
N PRO A 22 -7.70 7.56 -25.74
CA PRO A 22 -6.99 6.98 -24.60
C PRO A 22 -7.99 6.28 -23.68
N SER A 23 -7.69 5.03 -23.33
CA SER A 23 -8.54 4.24 -22.44
C SER A 23 -8.73 4.96 -21.11
N LYS A 24 -10.00 5.15 -20.71
CA LYS A 24 -10.36 5.67 -19.39
C LYS A 24 -10.03 4.70 -18.25
N TRP A 25 -9.54 3.50 -18.57
CA TRP A 25 -9.22 2.46 -17.61
C TRP A 25 -7.82 1.91 -17.84
N ALA A 26 -7.08 1.68 -16.77
CA ALA A 26 -5.85 0.89 -16.77
C ALA A 26 -5.96 -0.20 -15.70
N VAL A 27 -5.85 -1.46 -16.15
CA VAL A 27 -5.88 -2.63 -15.27
C VAL A 27 -4.53 -3.33 -15.36
N ARG A 28 -3.93 -3.60 -14.21
CA ARG A 28 -2.66 -4.32 -14.07
C ARG A 28 -2.76 -5.28 -12.89
N GLY A 29 -1.87 -6.25 -12.82
CA GLY A 29 -1.86 -7.19 -11.72
C GLY A 29 -0.76 -8.21 -11.86
N TYR A 30 -0.64 -9.06 -10.85
CA TYR A 30 0.24 -10.21 -10.88
C TYR A 30 -0.26 -11.31 -9.96
N LEU A 31 0.23 -12.52 -10.21
CA LEU A 31 0.15 -13.65 -9.30
C LEU A 31 1.57 -14.03 -8.90
N LYS A 32 1.83 -14.16 -7.60
CA LYS A 32 3.11 -14.60 -7.04
C LYS A 32 2.84 -15.78 -6.12
N ALA A 33 3.68 -16.80 -6.20
CA ALA A 33 3.64 -17.92 -5.28
C ALA A 33 5.01 -18.07 -4.60
N MET A 34 5.00 -18.29 -3.29
CA MET A 34 6.18 -18.49 -2.47
C MET A 34 5.98 -19.77 -1.67
N THR A 35 7.02 -20.60 -1.64
CA THR A 35 7.09 -21.79 -0.79
C THR A 35 8.25 -21.61 0.17
N THR A 36 7.97 -21.80 1.45
CA THR A 36 8.96 -21.73 2.53
C THR A 36 9.22 -23.14 3.04
N PHE A 37 10.49 -23.52 3.09
CA PHE A 37 10.95 -24.75 3.72
C PHE A 37 11.69 -24.39 4.99
N LEU A 38 11.19 -24.83 6.14
CA LEU A 38 11.84 -24.61 7.42
C LEU A 38 12.14 -25.95 8.10
N PRO A 39 13.40 -26.41 8.10
CA PRO A 39 13.78 -27.58 8.88
C PRO A 39 13.73 -27.24 10.37
N ALA A 40 13.19 -28.16 11.17
CA ALA A 40 13.25 -28.06 12.62
C ALA A 40 14.71 -28.06 13.11
N PRO A 41 15.03 -27.49 14.28
CA PRO A 41 16.41 -27.37 14.76
C PRO A 41 17.18 -28.71 14.87
N ASN A 42 16.45 -29.80 15.11
CA ASN A 42 16.95 -31.17 15.18
C ASN A 42 16.98 -31.90 13.82
N LEU A 43 16.56 -31.23 12.74
CA LEU A 43 16.52 -31.72 11.35
C LEU A 43 15.65 -32.96 11.11
N ASP A 44 14.78 -33.34 12.05
CA ASP A 44 13.92 -34.52 11.91
C ASP A 44 12.59 -34.22 11.19
N THR A 45 12.22 -32.95 11.13
CA THR A 45 10.96 -32.45 10.61
C THR A 45 11.23 -31.31 9.64
N LEU A 46 10.61 -31.35 8.46
CA LEU A 46 10.62 -30.25 7.51
C LEU A 46 9.23 -29.62 7.47
N LEU A 47 9.10 -28.42 8.01
CA LEU A 47 7.87 -27.64 7.90
C LEU A 47 7.82 -26.99 6.51
N THR A 48 6.66 -27.06 5.87
CA THR A 48 6.44 -26.45 4.57
C THR A 48 5.21 -25.56 4.59
N ASP A 49 5.39 -24.33 4.10
CA ASP A 49 4.31 -23.37 3.94
C ASP A 49 4.31 -22.74 2.56
N HIS A 50 3.10 -22.42 2.13
CA HIS A 50 2.83 -21.87 0.82
C HIS A 50 2.00 -20.60 0.96
N LEU A 51 2.38 -19.63 0.15
CA LEU A 51 1.77 -18.32 0.08
C LEU A 51 1.52 -17.97 -1.37
N ILE A 52 0.26 -17.74 -1.73
CA ILE A 52 -0.12 -17.23 -3.05
C ILE A 52 -0.63 -15.80 -2.88
N HIS A 53 0.00 -14.85 -3.57
CA HIS A 53 -0.42 -13.46 -3.65
C HIS A 53 -1.04 -13.19 -5.01
N HIS A 54 -2.28 -12.74 -5.01
CA HIS A 54 -2.95 -12.16 -6.16
C HIS A 54 -3.08 -10.65 -5.95
N ARG A 55 -2.62 -9.85 -6.91
CA ARG A 55 -2.76 -8.40 -6.91
C ARG A 55 -3.51 -7.94 -8.15
N LEU A 56 -4.51 -7.09 -7.95
CA LEU A 56 -5.27 -6.42 -9.00
C LEU A 56 -5.26 -4.92 -8.75
N ASN A 57 -4.72 -4.17 -9.71
CA ASN A 57 -4.62 -2.73 -9.68
C ASN A 57 -5.50 -2.14 -10.79
N VAL A 58 -6.45 -1.31 -10.40
CA VAL A 58 -7.38 -0.63 -11.32
C VAL A 58 -7.17 0.87 -11.15
N ARG A 59 -6.98 1.55 -12.29
CA ARG A 59 -7.05 3.00 -12.37
C ARG A 59 -8.16 3.41 -13.32
N TRP A 60 -8.93 4.39 -12.91
CA TRP A 60 -10.00 5.00 -13.68
C TRP A 60 -9.70 6.48 -13.87
N PHE A 61 -9.84 6.95 -15.11
CA PHE A 61 -9.61 8.33 -15.54
C PHE A 61 -10.95 8.92 -16.02
N PRO A 62 -11.85 9.31 -15.10
CA PRO A 62 -13.13 9.92 -15.46
C PRO A 62 -12.97 11.23 -16.25
N THR A 63 -11.98 12.05 -15.88
CA THR A 63 -11.58 13.31 -16.56
C THR A 63 -10.06 13.38 -16.65
N ASP A 64 -9.51 14.41 -17.31
CA ASP A 64 -8.07 14.60 -17.43
C ASP A 64 -7.42 15.00 -16.09
N GLU A 65 -8.19 15.62 -15.20
CA GLU A 65 -7.75 16.08 -13.88
C GLU A 65 -8.01 15.08 -12.75
N LEU A 66 -8.91 14.11 -12.93
CA LEU A 66 -9.34 13.20 -11.87
C LEU A 66 -8.94 11.76 -12.17
N THR A 67 -8.22 11.14 -11.24
CA THR A 67 -7.88 9.72 -11.25
C THR A 67 -8.42 9.03 -10.00
N VAL A 68 -9.05 7.86 -10.18
CA VAL A 68 -9.46 6.99 -9.06
C VAL A 68 -8.65 5.71 -9.12
N VAL A 69 -8.08 5.31 -7.99
CA VAL A 69 -7.20 4.14 -7.89
C VAL A 69 -7.77 3.16 -6.87
N GLY A 70 -7.89 1.90 -7.27
CA GLY A 70 -8.22 0.78 -6.39
C GLY A 70 -7.21 -0.35 -6.58
N GLU A 71 -6.56 -0.78 -5.50
CA GLU A 71 -5.58 -1.86 -5.52
C GLU A 71 -5.96 -2.94 -4.50
N LEU A 72 -6.43 -4.07 -5.02
CA LEU A 72 -6.86 -5.24 -4.26
C LEU A 72 -5.72 -6.25 -4.16
N ARG A 73 -5.49 -6.76 -2.95
CA ARG A 73 -4.62 -7.90 -2.72
C ARG A 73 -5.42 -9.03 -2.09
N THR A 74 -5.19 -10.24 -2.58
CA THR A 74 -5.71 -11.47 -1.97
C THR A 74 -4.53 -12.39 -1.69
N ARG A 75 -4.41 -12.85 -0.44
CA ARG A 75 -3.38 -13.77 0.03
C ARG A 75 -4.01 -15.09 0.41
N VAL A 76 -3.45 -16.18 -0.10
CA VAL A 76 -3.82 -17.54 0.28
C VAL A 76 -2.64 -18.16 1.01
N PHE A 77 -2.86 -18.57 2.25
CA PHE A 77 -1.89 -19.22 3.11
C PHE A 77 -2.30 -20.67 3.30
N TYR A 78 -1.38 -21.62 3.14
CA TYR A 78 -1.63 -23.01 3.51
C TYR A 78 -0.32 -23.72 3.80
N GLY A 79 -0.32 -24.62 4.77
CA GLY A 79 0.92 -25.28 5.22
C GLY A 79 0.93 -25.62 6.69
N ASP A 80 2.10 -25.97 7.19
CA ASP A 80 2.30 -26.42 8.56
C ASP A 80 2.26 -25.25 9.57
N PHE A 81 2.85 -24.09 9.25
CA PHE A 81 2.80 -22.90 10.10
C PHE A 81 1.38 -22.37 10.28
N TYR A 82 0.61 -22.28 9.19
CA TYR A 82 -0.78 -21.84 9.30
C TYR A 82 -1.62 -22.83 10.13
N ARG A 83 -1.38 -24.15 10.00
CA ARG A 83 -2.03 -25.16 10.86
C ARG A 83 -1.69 -24.99 12.33
N GLY A 84 -0.44 -24.63 12.64
CA GLY A 84 0.09 -24.49 13.99
C GLY A 84 -0.18 -23.13 14.66
N THR A 85 -0.73 -22.15 13.93
CA THR A 85 -0.93 -20.77 14.44
C THR A 85 -2.42 -20.43 14.43
N PRO A 86 -3.16 -20.73 15.52
CA PRO A 86 -4.53 -20.24 15.70
C PRO A 86 -4.58 -18.70 15.54
N SER A 87 -5.65 -18.19 14.95
CA SER A 87 -5.86 -16.74 14.75
C SER A 87 -4.80 -16.02 13.89
N TYR A 88 -4.08 -16.74 13.01
CA TYR A 88 -3.08 -16.12 12.13
C TYR A 88 -3.69 -14.99 11.27
N LEU A 89 -4.90 -15.18 10.71
CA LEU A 89 -5.55 -14.15 9.89
C LEU A 89 -6.13 -13.00 10.70
N GLU A 90 -6.56 -13.23 11.94
CA GLU A 90 -7.03 -12.14 12.81
C GLU A 90 -5.88 -11.17 13.08
N ASN A 91 -4.70 -11.71 13.44
CA ASN A 91 -3.50 -10.89 13.64
C ASN A 91 -2.99 -10.25 12.34
N ALA A 92 -3.13 -10.93 11.20
CA ALA A 92 -2.70 -10.37 9.91
C ALA A 92 -3.64 -9.25 9.42
N ALA A 93 -4.96 -9.39 9.63
CA ALA A 93 -5.96 -8.40 9.21
C ALA A 93 -5.78 -7.06 9.94
N ASP A 94 -5.50 -7.09 11.25
CA ASP A 94 -5.26 -5.89 12.06
C ASP A 94 -4.02 -5.11 11.61
N VAL A 95 -3.02 -5.78 11.01
CA VAL A 95 -1.80 -5.13 10.50
C VAL A 95 -2.05 -4.38 9.18
N TYR A 96 -3.05 -4.78 8.40
CA TYR A 96 -3.28 -4.24 7.04
C TYR A 96 -4.38 -3.18 6.96
N ASN A 97 -5.14 -3.00 8.03
CA ASN A 97 -6.12 -1.92 8.14
C ASN A 97 -5.51 -0.68 8.79
N ASP A 98 -5.98 0.48 8.33
CA ASP A 98 -5.79 1.76 9.01
C ASP A 98 -7.16 2.17 9.58
N TYR A 99 -7.50 3.46 9.62
CA TYR A 99 -8.80 3.94 10.11
C TYR A 99 -10.03 3.22 9.53
N LEU A 100 -10.05 2.93 8.23
CA LEU A 100 -11.12 2.17 7.59
C LEU A 100 -10.83 0.66 7.64
N ASP A 101 -11.82 -0.15 7.97
CA ASP A 101 -11.73 -1.59 7.73
C ASP A 101 -12.02 -1.88 6.25
N LEU A 102 -10.97 -2.15 5.46
CA LEU A 102 -11.08 -2.53 4.04
C LEU A 102 -10.51 -3.92 3.80
N SER A 103 -10.63 -4.80 4.79
CA SER A 103 -10.13 -6.16 4.74
C SER A 103 -11.25 -7.18 4.99
N VAL A 104 -11.05 -8.42 4.52
CA VAL A 104 -11.99 -9.51 4.75
C VAL A 104 -11.25 -10.85 4.80
N ASN A 105 -11.54 -11.62 5.85
CA ASN A 105 -11.16 -13.02 5.95
C ASN A 105 -12.22 -13.87 5.23
N ILE A 106 -11.88 -14.34 4.03
CA ILE A 106 -12.79 -15.12 3.18
C ILE A 106 -12.86 -16.56 3.66
N ILE A 107 -11.70 -17.14 4.01
CA ILE A 107 -11.59 -18.49 4.56
C ILE A 107 -10.64 -18.43 5.74
N ASP A 108 -11.10 -18.93 6.88
CA ASP A 108 -10.24 -19.23 8.02
C ASP A 108 -10.57 -20.63 8.55
N ARG A 109 -9.72 -21.60 8.22
CA ARG A 109 -9.87 -23.00 8.63
C ARG A 109 -8.50 -23.57 8.95
N GLN A 110 -8.46 -24.62 9.77
CA GLN A 110 -7.21 -25.29 10.12
C GLN A 110 -6.42 -25.69 8.85
N GLY A 111 -5.31 -24.98 8.62
CA GLY A 111 -4.39 -25.22 7.51
C GLY A 111 -4.64 -24.52 6.18
N MET A 112 -5.66 -23.67 6.09
CA MET A 112 -5.80 -22.77 4.95
C MET A 112 -6.48 -21.46 5.35
N GLY A 113 -5.84 -20.36 5.00
CA GLY A 113 -6.35 -19.01 5.16
C GLY A 113 -6.47 -18.30 3.82
N VAL A 114 -7.56 -17.57 3.61
CA VAL A 114 -7.71 -16.65 2.48
C VAL A 114 -8.12 -15.29 3.02
N HIS A 115 -7.25 -14.31 2.82
CA HIS A 115 -7.45 -12.93 3.26
C HIS A 115 -7.38 -11.99 2.07
N SER A 116 -8.31 -11.06 1.99
CA SER A 116 -8.35 -10.07 0.91
C SER A 116 -8.51 -8.68 1.49
N TYR A 117 -7.80 -7.72 0.95
CA TYR A 117 -7.83 -6.35 1.43
C TYR A 117 -7.49 -5.34 0.35
N LEU A 118 -8.01 -4.12 0.49
CA LEU A 118 -7.66 -3.00 -0.37
C LEU A 118 -6.43 -2.27 0.20
N ASP A 119 -5.30 -2.46 -0.46
CA ASP A 119 -4.05 -1.75 -0.12
C ASP A 119 -4.16 -0.25 -0.41
N ARG A 120 -4.87 0.11 -1.48
CA ARG A 120 -5.05 1.49 -1.92
C ARG A 120 -6.47 1.68 -2.43
N LEU A 121 -7.09 2.76 -2.01
CA LEU A 121 -8.40 3.21 -2.46
C LEU A 121 -8.45 4.72 -2.29
N TYR A 122 -8.15 5.46 -3.35
CA TYR A 122 -8.09 6.92 -3.29
C TYR A 122 -8.53 7.58 -4.59
N ALA A 123 -8.94 8.84 -4.46
CA ALA A 123 -9.11 9.75 -5.58
C ALA A 123 -7.96 10.77 -5.58
N GLU A 124 -7.50 11.12 -6.76
CA GLU A 124 -6.46 12.11 -7.00
C GLU A 124 -6.98 13.14 -8.00
N TYR A 125 -6.90 14.40 -7.62
CA TYR A 125 -7.24 15.54 -8.45
C TYR A 125 -5.98 16.36 -8.74
N VAL A 126 -5.62 16.50 -10.00
CA VAL A 126 -4.47 17.28 -10.46
C VAL A 126 -4.95 18.38 -11.40
N LYS A 127 -4.68 19.63 -11.04
CA LYS A 127 -4.98 20.78 -11.90
C LYS A 127 -3.93 21.87 -11.71
N ASP A 128 -3.37 22.33 -12.81
CA ASP A 128 -2.27 23.30 -12.83
C ASP A 128 -1.11 22.84 -11.91
N ASN A 129 -0.81 23.61 -10.86
CA ASN A 129 0.23 23.31 -9.89
C ASN A 129 -0.30 22.58 -8.64
N TRP A 130 -1.57 22.18 -8.61
CA TRP A 130 -2.20 21.54 -7.45
C TRP A 130 -2.38 20.04 -7.68
N GLU A 131 -2.01 19.25 -6.69
CA GLU A 131 -2.29 17.82 -6.59
C GLU A 131 -2.92 17.54 -5.23
N ILE A 132 -4.14 17.02 -5.24
CA ILE A 132 -4.90 16.69 -4.03
C ILE A 132 -5.22 15.20 -4.09
N ARG A 133 -4.90 14.46 -3.04
CA ARG A 133 -5.17 13.03 -2.95
C ARG A 133 -5.88 12.71 -1.63
N ALA A 134 -6.98 11.99 -1.70
CA ALA A 134 -7.79 11.61 -0.55
C ALA A 134 -8.20 10.14 -0.59
N GLY A 135 -8.07 9.45 0.54
CA GLY A 135 -8.37 8.03 0.71
C GLY A 135 -7.15 7.23 1.16
N ARG A 136 -7.24 5.90 1.08
CA ARG A 136 -6.14 5.00 1.44
C ARG A 136 -5.01 5.09 0.44
N GLN A 137 -3.90 5.69 0.83
CA GLN A 137 -2.79 6.01 -0.05
C GLN A 137 -1.44 5.82 0.64
N ARG A 138 -0.38 5.62 -0.15
CA ARG A 138 0.98 5.70 0.38
C ARG A 138 1.46 7.15 0.36
N ILE A 139 1.81 7.67 1.52
CA ILE A 139 2.60 8.89 1.67
C ILE A 139 4.03 8.46 1.98
N ASN A 140 4.98 8.79 1.10
CA ASN A 140 6.39 8.48 1.29
C ASN A 140 7.20 9.75 1.11
N TRP A 141 7.77 10.21 2.20
CA TRP A 141 8.43 11.50 2.26
C TRP A 141 9.93 11.47 2.17
N GLY A 142 10.54 10.31 2.33
CA GLY A 142 11.98 10.28 2.19
C GLY A 142 12.50 9.62 0.94
N GLN A 143 13.79 9.87 0.82
CA GLN A 143 14.54 9.80 -0.41
C GLN A 143 15.50 8.60 -0.39
N ASN A 144 15.73 8.01 0.78
CA ASN A 144 16.66 6.90 0.98
C ASN A 144 15.97 5.53 0.84
N LEU A 145 16.71 4.56 0.32
CA LEU A 145 16.23 3.20 0.08
C LEU A 145 16.22 2.33 1.34
N ALA A 146 17.16 2.54 2.28
CA ALA A 146 17.37 1.67 3.44
C ALA A 146 16.90 2.28 4.76
N TRP A 147 17.32 3.52 5.07
CA TRP A 147 16.95 4.23 6.30
C TRP A 147 16.41 5.62 6.01
N ASN A 148 15.20 5.88 6.47
CA ASN A 148 14.48 7.10 6.16
C ASN A 148 13.94 7.78 7.43
N PRO A 149 14.74 8.65 8.07
CA PRO A 149 14.35 9.31 9.32
C PRO A 149 13.27 10.37 9.12
N ASN A 150 13.01 10.77 7.88
CA ASN A 150 12.08 11.83 7.53
C ASN A 150 10.69 11.29 7.12
N ASP A 151 10.49 9.96 7.15
CA ASP A 151 9.19 9.35 6.86
C ASP A 151 8.35 9.24 8.13
N VAL A 152 7.55 10.28 8.37
CA VAL A 152 6.67 10.37 9.55
C VAL A 152 5.35 9.62 9.37
N PHE A 153 5.04 9.19 8.13
CA PHE A 153 3.80 8.47 7.81
C PHE A 153 4.01 6.95 7.77
N VAL A 154 5.13 6.46 7.23
CA VAL A 154 5.40 5.02 7.14
C VAL A 154 6.87 4.70 7.44
N ALA A 155 7.12 4.08 8.59
CA ALA A 155 8.44 3.50 8.87
C ALA A 155 8.66 2.25 8.00
N TYR A 156 9.65 2.29 7.10
CA TYR A 156 10.03 1.15 6.28
C TYR A 156 10.90 0.16 7.07
N SER A 157 10.60 -1.14 6.98
CA SER A 157 11.48 -2.21 7.47
C SER A 157 12.11 -2.93 6.29
N PHE A 158 13.45 -2.98 6.25
CA PHE A 158 14.19 -3.73 5.24
C PHE A 158 14.26 -5.24 5.53
N PHE A 159 13.83 -5.68 6.72
CA PHE A 159 13.74 -7.09 7.09
C PHE A 159 12.50 -7.78 6.52
N ASP A 160 11.56 -7.00 5.98
CA ASP A 160 10.32 -7.52 5.43
C ASP A 160 10.49 -7.84 3.93
N PHE A 161 10.95 -9.06 3.65
CA PHE A 161 11.29 -9.52 2.30
C PHE A 161 10.07 -10.03 1.50
N ASP A 162 8.98 -10.44 2.17
CA ASP A 162 7.76 -10.90 1.51
C ASP A 162 6.81 -9.74 1.18
N TYR A 163 6.97 -8.61 1.89
CA TYR A 163 6.15 -7.41 1.78
C TYR A 163 6.80 -6.32 0.92
N GLU A 164 6.76 -6.54 -0.40
CA GLU A 164 7.25 -5.59 -1.41
C GLU A 164 6.50 -4.24 -1.42
N GLU A 165 5.24 -4.24 -0.96
CA GLU A 165 4.30 -3.14 -1.13
C GLU A 165 3.86 -2.60 0.24
N ARG A 166 4.41 -1.44 0.62
CA ARG A 166 4.18 -0.78 1.92
C ARG A 166 2.68 -0.48 2.17
N PRO A 167 2.23 -0.51 3.44
CA PRO A 167 0.82 -0.30 3.77
C PRO A 167 0.40 1.13 3.36
N GLY A 168 -0.85 1.27 2.94
CA GLY A 168 -1.47 2.58 2.76
C GLY A 168 -1.92 3.15 4.10
N SER A 169 -2.07 4.47 4.15
CA SER A 169 -2.76 5.16 5.24
C SER A 169 -3.97 5.90 4.70
N ASP A 170 -5.07 5.89 5.47
CA ASP A 170 -6.27 6.65 5.18
C ASP A 170 -6.00 8.12 5.48
N ALA A 171 -5.74 8.89 4.42
CA ALA A 171 -5.20 10.23 4.56
C ALA A 171 -5.70 11.20 3.50
N VAL A 172 -5.53 12.48 3.80
CA VAL A 172 -5.64 13.58 2.85
C VAL A 172 -4.26 14.20 2.67
N ARG A 173 -3.90 14.46 1.42
CA ARG A 173 -2.65 15.07 1.02
C ARG A 173 -2.92 16.15 0.00
N VAL A 174 -2.28 17.30 0.19
CA VAL A 174 -2.30 18.42 -0.74
C VAL A 174 -0.86 18.79 -1.06
N LYS A 175 -0.55 18.88 -2.34
CA LYS A 175 0.76 19.27 -2.84
C LYS A 175 0.61 20.41 -3.83
N TYR A 176 1.42 21.44 -3.65
CA TYR A 176 1.54 22.57 -4.55
C TYR A 176 2.94 22.63 -5.14
N TYR A 177 3.03 22.59 -6.47
CA TYR A 177 4.29 22.69 -7.20
C TYR A 177 4.68 24.15 -7.36
N THR A 178 5.85 24.54 -6.82
CA THR A 178 6.36 25.92 -6.92
C THR A 178 7.31 26.11 -8.12
N GLY A 179 7.63 25.03 -8.82
CA GLY A 179 8.53 25.00 -9.98
C GLY A 179 8.85 23.56 -10.37
N ILE A 180 9.91 23.37 -11.16
CA ILE A 180 10.28 22.04 -11.68
C ILE A 180 10.73 21.09 -10.56
N SER A 181 11.47 21.59 -9.57
CA SER A 181 11.98 20.79 -8.44
C SER A 181 11.41 21.19 -7.08
N GLY A 182 10.65 22.29 -7.03
CA GLY A 182 10.12 22.84 -5.78
C GLY A 182 8.67 22.43 -5.52
N SER A 183 8.34 22.14 -4.26
CA SER A 183 6.96 21.87 -3.87
C SER A 183 6.72 22.11 -2.38
N VAL A 184 5.49 22.46 -2.04
CA VAL A 184 4.98 22.48 -0.66
C VAL A 184 3.93 21.38 -0.56
N GLU A 185 4.07 20.51 0.43
CA GLU A 185 3.19 19.37 0.64
C GLU A 185 2.70 19.36 2.08
N ILE A 186 1.40 19.14 2.26
CA ILE A 186 0.77 19.00 3.57
C ILE A 186 -0.04 17.71 3.54
N ALA A 187 0.08 16.91 4.59
CA ALA A 187 -0.67 15.67 4.71
C ALA A 187 -1.13 15.42 6.14
N SER A 188 -2.28 14.77 6.27
CA SER A 188 -2.82 14.30 7.55
C SER A 188 -3.49 12.95 7.33
N ASN A 189 -3.22 11.99 8.20
CA ASN A 189 -4.05 10.78 8.25
C ASN A 189 -5.31 11.02 9.08
N VAL A 190 -6.26 10.11 8.94
CA VAL A 190 -7.41 9.96 9.82
C VAL A 190 -7.03 8.92 10.88
N ALA A 191 -7.31 9.19 12.14
CA ALA A 191 -6.99 8.29 13.24
C ALA A 191 -7.98 8.47 14.40
N ASP A 192 -8.29 7.38 15.10
CA ASP A 192 -9.15 7.40 16.29
C ASP A 192 -8.46 7.96 17.55
N THR A 193 -7.13 7.91 17.57
CA THR A 193 -6.31 8.32 18.72
C THR A 193 -5.13 9.17 18.31
N LEU A 194 -4.70 10.07 19.20
CA LEU A 194 -3.50 10.89 18.99
C LEU A 194 -2.22 10.05 18.83
N ALA A 195 -2.20 8.81 19.35
CA ALA A 195 -1.09 7.88 19.19
C ALA A 195 -0.92 7.38 17.75
N ASN A 196 -1.99 7.41 16.96
CA ASN A 196 -1.98 7.03 15.54
C ASN A 196 -2.12 8.23 14.61
N TYR A 197 -2.33 9.44 15.15
CA TYR A 197 -2.49 10.65 14.37
C TYR A 197 -1.15 11.23 13.90
N VAL A 198 -1.09 11.60 12.63
CA VAL A 198 0.04 12.25 11.98
C VAL A 198 -0.50 13.36 11.08
N ALA A 199 0.01 14.58 11.30
CA ALA A 199 -0.22 15.72 10.45
C ALA A 199 1.07 16.52 10.31
N ALA A 200 1.52 16.71 9.08
CA ALA A 200 2.79 17.36 8.83
C ALA A 200 2.77 18.16 7.53
N ALA A 201 3.76 19.06 7.42
CA ALA A 201 4.06 19.80 6.21
C ALA A 201 5.53 19.59 5.82
N MET A 202 5.78 19.61 4.52
CA MET A 202 7.11 19.55 3.93
C MET A 202 7.25 20.62 2.86
N TRP A 203 8.39 21.30 2.84
CA TRP A 203 8.78 22.21 1.78
C TRP A 203 10.08 21.77 1.14
N LYS A 204 10.04 21.59 -0.17
CA LYS A 204 11.20 21.30 -1.03
C LYS A 204 11.51 22.49 -1.91
N PHE A 205 12.78 22.88 -1.97
CA PHE A 205 13.24 23.95 -2.84
C PHE A 205 14.69 23.69 -3.28
N ASN A 206 15.06 24.24 -4.44
CA ASN A 206 16.44 24.22 -4.90
C ASN A 206 17.10 25.58 -4.65
N VAL A 207 18.31 25.58 -4.11
CA VAL A 207 19.12 26.79 -3.93
C VAL A 207 20.56 26.52 -4.37
N LYS A 208 21.05 27.27 -5.35
CA LYS A 208 22.44 27.18 -5.87
C LYS A 208 22.87 25.74 -6.23
N GLY A 209 21.97 24.93 -6.79
CA GLY A 209 22.26 23.55 -7.17
C GLY A 209 22.04 22.52 -6.05
N TYR A 210 21.71 22.94 -4.83
CA TYR A 210 21.33 22.05 -3.74
C TYR A 210 19.81 21.91 -3.65
N ASP A 211 19.31 20.68 -3.63
CA ASP A 211 17.93 20.36 -3.30
C ASP A 211 17.79 20.24 -1.78
N VAL A 212 16.99 21.12 -1.18
CA VAL A 212 16.76 21.17 0.26
C VAL A 212 15.32 20.77 0.56
N GLN A 213 15.13 20.00 1.63
CA GLN A 213 13.83 19.64 2.18
C GLN A 213 13.76 20.02 3.66
N VAL A 214 12.70 20.71 4.05
CA VAL A 214 12.36 21.01 5.45
C VAL A 214 11.02 20.37 5.74
N LEU A 215 10.88 19.71 6.87
CA LEU A 215 9.61 19.15 7.33
C LEU A 215 9.34 19.52 8.78
N GLY A 216 8.06 19.61 9.12
CA GLY A 216 7.62 19.81 10.49
C GLY A 216 6.17 19.36 10.66
N GLY A 217 5.80 18.96 11.87
CA GLY A 217 4.45 18.50 12.14
C GLY A 217 4.27 17.89 13.51
N TYR A 218 3.19 17.15 13.64
CA TYR A 218 2.84 16.36 14.79
C TYR A 218 2.67 14.91 14.34
N ALA A 219 3.38 13.98 14.97
CA ALA A 219 3.33 12.57 14.65
C ALA A 219 3.31 11.76 15.95
N ARG A 220 2.25 10.98 16.16
CA ARG A 220 2.14 9.99 17.25
C ARG A 220 2.47 10.57 18.63
N GLN A 221 1.83 11.68 18.97
CA GLN A 221 2.02 12.41 20.24
C GLN A 221 3.27 13.29 20.36
N ASP A 222 4.17 13.25 19.37
CA ASP A 222 5.38 14.05 19.36
C ASP A 222 5.34 15.18 18.33
N VAL A 223 5.97 16.30 18.65
CA VAL A 223 6.28 17.34 17.67
C VAL A 223 7.54 16.93 16.93
N VAL A 224 7.47 16.91 15.60
CA VAL A 224 8.56 16.49 14.72
C VAL A 224 9.04 17.65 13.87
N ALA A 225 10.34 17.70 13.63
CA ALA A 225 10.98 18.61 12.69
C ALA A 225 12.15 17.90 12.03
N GLY A 226 12.40 18.19 10.75
CA GLY A 226 13.45 17.56 9.99
C GLY A 226 13.99 18.45 8.88
N LEU A 227 15.24 18.20 8.51
CA LEU A 227 15.95 18.85 7.43
C LEU A 227 16.67 17.77 6.62
N GLY A 228 16.73 17.93 5.32
CA GLY A 228 17.61 17.16 4.46
C GLY A 228 18.07 17.98 3.27
N TRP A 229 19.19 17.61 2.69
CA TRP A 229 19.67 18.21 1.45
C TRP A 229 20.44 17.19 0.61
N ALA A 230 20.52 17.45 -0.70
CA ALA A 230 21.34 16.74 -1.66
C ALA A 230 21.89 17.73 -2.69
N GLY A 231 23.12 17.54 -3.17
CA GLY A 231 23.79 18.44 -4.12
C GLY A 231 25.23 18.04 -4.38
#